data_AF-A0A5B7ZZK4-F1
#
_entry.id   AF-A0A5B7ZZK4-F1
#
_cell.length_a   1.000
_cell.length_b   1.000
_cell.length_c   1.000
_cell.angle_alpha   90.00
_cell.angle_beta   90.00
_cell.angle_gamma   90.00
#
_symmetry.space_group_name_H-M   'P 1'
#
loop_
_entity.id
_entity.type
_entity.pdbx_description
1 polymer ?
#
loop_
_entity_poly.entity_id
_entity_poly.type
_entity_poly.pdbx_seq_one_letter_code
_entity_poly.pdbx_strand_id
1 'polypeptide(L)'
;MLEMMVTKKIGRKSYHINATGTDLHELLTEHEKLSFQDVLACGLCGSDNLTLTSRTAQNKFKYCDVKCLDCRGSVTFGKRQDDDKTYFLRKKEGGKPGELDWQAFNPNATQE
;
A
#
# COMPACT_ATOMS: atom_id res chain seq x y z
N MET A 1 -19.62 -3.68 19.85
CA MET A 1 -18.35 -3.81 19.12
C MET A 1 -18.68 -4.42 17.78
N LEU A 2 -18.43 -3.67 16.71
CA LEU A 2 -18.68 -4.08 15.34
C LEU A 2 -17.35 -4.45 14.68
N GLU A 3 -17.39 -5.39 13.75
CA GLU A 3 -16.21 -5.84 13.01
C GLU A 3 -16.54 -5.89 11.51
N MET A 4 -15.55 -5.57 10.69
CA MET A 4 -15.63 -5.68 9.24
C MET A 4 -14.33 -6.23 8.69
N MET A 5 -14.43 -7.31 7.93
CA MET A 5 -13.28 -7.90 7.24
C MET A 5 -13.13 -7.28 5.85
N VAL A 6 -11.92 -6.80 5.57
CA VAL A 6 -11.53 -6.23 4.30
C VAL A 6 -10.52 -7.17 3.67
N THR A 7 -10.81 -7.63 2.45
CA THR A 7 -9.86 -8.45 1.70
C THR A 7 -9.19 -7.58 0.65
N LYS A 8 -7.85 -7.58 0.63
CA LYS A 8 -7.03 -6.93 -0.39
C LYS A 8 -6.20 -7.97 -1.12
N LYS A 9 -6.27 -7.98 -2.45
CA LYS A 9 -5.48 -8.87 -3.30
C LYS A 9 -4.23 -8.17 -3.78
N ILE A 10 -3.07 -8.73 -3.44
CA ILE A 10 -1.75 -8.24 -3.83
C ILE A 10 -1.03 -9.38 -4.56
N GLY A 11 -1.05 -9.33 -5.88
CA GLY A 11 -0.57 -10.39 -6.74
C GLY A 11 -1.35 -11.68 -6.51
N ARG A 12 -0.63 -12.75 -6.17
CA ARG A 12 -1.21 -14.05 -5.79
C ARG A 12 -1.70 -14.13 -4.35
N LYS A 13 -1.36 -13.15 -3.50
CA LYS A 13 -1.68 -13.19 -2.06
C LYS A 13 -2.95 -12.40 -1.75
N SER A 14 -3.76 -12.96 -0.85
CA SER A 14 -4.90 -12.25 -0.25
C SER A 14 -4.54 -11.85 1.17
N TYR A 15 -4.78 -10.58 1.51
CA TYR A 15 -4.59 -10.02 2.84
C TYR A 15 -5.96 -9.73 3.42
N HIS A 16 -6.31 -10.43 4.50
CA HIS A 16 -7.54 -10.19 5.25
C HIS A 16 -7.22 -9.27 6.43
N ILE A 17 -7.82 -8.09 6.44
CA ILE A 17 -7.61 -7.08 7.47
C ILE A 17 -8.95 -6.83 8.15
N ASN A 18 -8.98 -7.00 9.47
CA ASN A 18 -10.19 -6.75 10.25
C ASN A 18 -10.14 -5.32 10.80
N ALA A 19 -11.14 -4.52 10.44
CA ALA A 19 -11.42 -3.24 11.08
C ALA A 19 -12.43 -3.48 12.22
N THR A 20 -12.21 -2.81 13.36
CA THR A 20 -13.12 -2.88 14.51
C THR A 20 -13.53 -1.47 14.92
N GLY A 21 -14.76 -1.32 15.41
CA GLY A 21 -15.32 -0.04 15.83
C GLY A 21 -16.35 -0.21 16.95
N THR A 22 -16.56 0.84 17.73
CA THR A 22 -17.60 0.81 18.77
C THR A 22 -18.99 1.07 18.19
N ASP A 23 -19.06 1.87 17.13
CA ASP A 23 -20.25 2.16 16.32
C ASP A 23 -19.98 2.06 14.81
N LEU A 24 -21.00 2.31 13.99
CA LEU A 24 -20.89 2.24 12.53
C LEU A 24 -19.99 3.33 11.95
N HIS A 25 -19.96 4.52 12.54
CA HIS A 25 -19.16 5.63 12.05
C HIS A 25 -17.66 5.31 12.20
N GLU A 26 -17.25 4.90 13.40
CA GLU A 26 -15.87 4.47 13.67
C GLU A 26 -15.45 3.30 12.78
N LEU A 27 -16.32 2.29 12.62
CA LEU A 27 -16.02 1.13 11.77
C LEU A 27 -15.77 1.54 10.31
N LEU A 28 -16.59 2.46 9.77
CA LEU A 28 -16.42 2.97 8.42
C LEU A 28 -15.16 3.85 8.31
N THR A 29 -14.86 4.67 9.31
CA THR A 29 -13.62 5.46 9.34
C THR A 29 -12.37 4.58 9.38
N GLU A 30 -12.34 3.52 10.22
CA GLU A 30 -11.21 2.58 10.26
C GLU A 30 -11.05 1.83 8.93
N HIS A 31 -12.15 1.53 8.27
CA HIS A 31 -12.13 0.94 6.93
C HIS A 31 -11.56 1.88 5.87
N GLU A 32 -11.98 3.15 5.89
CA GLU A 32 -11.53 4.16 4.92
C GLU A 32 -10.03 4.42 5.00
N LYS A 33 -9.40 4.19 6.15
CA LYS A 33 -7.93 4.28 6.29
C LYS A 33 -7.18 3.30 5.37
N LEU A 34 -7.81 2.22 4.91
CA LEU A 34 -7.26 1.24 3.97
C LEU A 34 -7.84 1.45 2.55
N SER A 35 -7.80 2.70 2.09
CA SER A 35 -8.43 3.19 0.85
C SER A 35 -7.77 2.70 -0.46
N PHE A 36 -6.77 1.83 -0.41
CA PHE A 36 -6.07 1.36 -1.60
C PHE A 36 -6.81 0.20 -2.30
N GLN A 37 -6.70 0.14 -3.62
CA GLN A 37 -7.27 -0.93 -4.43
C GLN A 37 -6.35 -2.15 -4.47
N ASP A 38 -6.89 -3.27 -4.95
CA ASP A 38 -6.11 -4.47 -5.25
C ASP A 38 -4.98 -4.16 -6.24
N VAL A 39 -3.83 -4.80 -6.04
CA VAL A 39 -2.66 -4.68 -6.92
C VAL A 39 -2.39 -6.05 -7.51
N LEU A 40 -2.91 -6.30 -8.71
CA LEU A 40 -2.88 -7.64 -9.30
C LEU A 40 -1.52 -8.02 -9.91
N ALA A 41 -0.76 -7.03 -10.37
CA ALA A 41 0.52 -7.26 -11.04
C ALA A 41 1.47 -6.06 -10.85
N CYS A 42 2.77 -6.32 -11.03
CA CYS A 42 3.81 -5.31 -11.02
C CYS A 42 3.64 -4.39 -12.22
N GLY A 43 3.55 -3.08 -12.00
CA GLY A 43 3.47 -2.09 -13.08
C GLY A 43 4.74 -1.94 -13.91
N LEU A 44 5.86 -2.58 -13.52
CA LEU A 44 7.13 -2.53 -14.25
C LEU A 44 7.37 -3.77 -15.12
N CYS A 45 7.20 -4.97 -14.54
CA CYS A 45 7.53 -6.23 -15.22
C CYS A 45 6.31 -7.15 -15.46
N GLY A 46 5.12 -6.77 -14.99
CA GLY A 46 3.90 -7.56 -15.14
C GLY A 46 3.78 -8.79 -14.23
N SER A 47 4.79 -9.09 -13.41
CA SER A 47 4.73 -10.22 -12.47
C SER A 47 3.66 -10.04 -11.39
N ASP A 48 2.97 -11.12 -11.05
CA ASP A 48 2.03 -11.22 -9.93
C ASP A 48 2.70 -11.74 -8.63
N ASN A 49 4.03 -11.93 -8.63
CA ASN A 49 4.82 -12.31 -7.47
C ASN A 49 5.07 -11.09 -6.57
N LEU A 50 3.98 -10.60 -5.97
CA LEU A 50 3.96 -9.41 -5.14
C LEU A 50 3.85 -9.75 -3.66
N THR A 51 4.33 -8.83 -2.81
CA THR A 51 4.16 -8.92 -1.37
C THR A 51 3.99 -7.54 -0.75
N LEU A 52 3.13 -7.46 0.27
CA LEU A 52 3.03 -6.29 1.13
C LEU A 52 4.17 -6.34 2.16
N THR A 53 4.87 -5.22 2.34
CA THR A 53 5.99 -5.11 3.29
C THR A 53 5.88 -3.81 4.09
N SER A 54 6.38 -3.86 5.32
CA SER A 54 6.59 -2.68 6.17
C SER A 54 8.08 -2.53 6.49
N ARG A 55 8.61 -1.32 6.40
CA ARG A 55 10.00 -1.01 6.77
C ARG A 55 10.08 0.28 7.58
N THR A 56 11.11 0.36 8.42
CA THR A 56 11.45 1.58 9.17
C THR A 56 12.77 2.12 8.63
N ALA A 57 12.76 3.32 8.04
CA ALA A 57 13.98 4.01 7.62
C ALA A 57 14.45 4.98 8.71
N GLN A 58 15.77 5.09 8.88
CA GLN A 58 16.42 6.00 9.83
C GLN A 58 15.88 5.87 11.27
N ASN A 59 15.38 4.69 11.66
CA ASN A 59 14.69 4.42 12.93
C ASN A 59 13.51 5.36 13.27
N LYS A 60 13.01 6.12 12.29
CA LYS A 60 12.01 7.17 12.51
C LYS A 60 10.82 7.05 11.56
N PHE A 61 11.09 6.77 10.29
CA PHE A 61 10.07 6.84 9.25
C PHE A 61 9.54 5.44 8.93
N LYS A 62 8.24 5.24 9.17
CA LYS A 62 7.56 3.97 8.89
C LYS A 62 6.90 4.02 7.52
N TYR A 63 7.31 3.11 6.64
CA TYR A 63 6.77 2.95 5.30
C TYR A 63 6.10 1.60 5.15
N CYS A 64 5.03 1.59 4.37
CA CYS A 64 4.47 0.39 3.80
C CYS A 64 4.71 0.44 2.29
N ASP A 65 4.98 -0.70 1.68
CA ASP A 65 5.25 -0.82 0.25
C ASP A 65 4.62 -2.11 -0.30
N VAL A 66 4.14 -2.09 -1.54
CA VAL A 66 3.96 -3.30 -2.34
C VAL A 66 5.23 -3.55 -3.12
N LYS A 67 5.88 -4.68 -2.88
CA LYS A 67 7.16 -5.06 -3.49
C LYS A 67 6.97 -6.22 -4.46
N CYS A 68 7.54 -6.08 -5.65
CA CYS A 68 7.69 -7.18 -6.60
C CYS A 68 8.91 -8.02 -6.23
N LEU A 69 8.76 -9.34 -6.12
CA LEU A 69 9.86 -10.23 -5.77
C LEU A 69 10.73 -10.60 -6.98
N ASP A 70 10.23 -10.41 -8.19
CA ASP A 70 10.95 -10.77 -9.42
C ASP A 70 11.87 -9.62 -9.88
N CYS A 71 11.33 -8.42 -10.11
CA CYS A 71 12.14 -7.25 -10.54
C CYS A 71 12.61 -6.36 -9.38
N ARG A 72 12.21 -6.68 -8.14
CA ARG A 72 12.52 -5.91 -6.91
C ARG A 72 11.95 -4.49 -6.85
N GLY A 73 11.26 -4.03 -7.89
CA GLY A 73 10.57 -2.75 -7.88
C GLY A 73 9.44 -2.70 -6.86
N SER A 74 9.05 -1.50 -6.47
CA SER A 74 8.06 -1.28 -5.42
C SER A 74 7.22 -0.04 -5.66
N VAL A 75 5.99 -0.04 -5.15
CA VAL A 75 5.17 1.16 -4.98
C VAL A 75 4.99 1.42 -3.49
N THR A 76 5.37 2.61 -3.07
CA THR A 76 5.28 3.05 -1.67
C THR A 76 3.89 3.60 -1.38
N PHE A 77 3.40 3.35 -0.17
CA PHE A 77 2.19 3.98 0.33
C PHE A 77 2.44 5.44 0.70
N GLY A 78 1.59 6.33 0.23
CA GLY A 78 1.47 7.69 0.73
C GLY A 78 0.67 7.73 2.02
N LYS A 79 0.92 8.79 2.79
CA LYS A 79 0.14 9.21 3.95
C LYS A 79 -0.31 10.64 3.70
N ARG A 80 -1.47 11.02 4.20
CA ARG A 80 -1.89 12.42 4.11
C ARG A 80 -1.11 13.24 5.15
N GLN A 81 -0.93 14.53 4.89
CA GLN A 81 -0.22 15.41 5.84
C GLN A 81 -1.08 15.71 7.08
N ASP A 82 -2.39 15.77 6.89
CA ASP A 82 -3.42 15.99 7.92
C ASP A 82 -3.87 14.68 8.61
N ASP A 83 -3.61 13.52 8.00
CA ASP A 83 -3.91 12.20 8.57
C ASP A 83 -2.85 11.15 8.19
N ASP A 84 -2.04 10.77 9.18
CA ASP A 84 -0.98 9.76 9.04
C ASP A 84 -1.47 8.31 9.15
N LYS A 85 -2.77 8.12 9.43
CA LYS A 85 -3.43 6.82 9.59
C LYS A 85 -4.10 6.35 8.30
N THR A 86 -4.38 7.24 7.35
CA THR A 86 -4.91 6.87 6.03
C THR A 86 -3.78 6.51 5.07
N TYR A 87 -3.80 5.27 4.59
CA TYR A 87 -2.85 4.72 3.64
C TYR A 87 -3.45 4.67 2.24
N PHE A 88 -2.72 5.20 1.26
CA PHE A 88 -3.05 5.09 -0.16
C PHE A 88 -1.82 4.72 -0.98
N LEU A 89 -1.99 3.99 -2.08
CA LEU A 89 -0.88 3.75 -3.00
C LEU A 89 -0.55 5.03 -3.75
N ARG A 90 0.74 5.39 -3.82
CA ARG A 90 1.17 6.57 -4.58
C ARG A 90 0.82 6.39 -6.05
N LYS A 91 0.23 7.44 -6.62
CA LYS A 91 -0.07 7.54 -8.05
C LYS A 91 1.07 8.28 -8.73
N LYS A 92 1.35 7.89 -9.97
CA LYS A 92 2.39 8.50 -10.78
C LYS A 92 1.98 9.90 -11.20
N GLU A 93 2.82 10.89 -10.90
CA GLU A 93 2.58 12.27 -11.32
C GLU A 93 2.63 12.38 -12.85
N GLY A 94 1.62 13.02 -13.45
CA GLY A 94 1.47 13.09 -14.91
C GLY A 94 1.16 11.74 -15.58
N GLY A 95 0.96 10.67 -14.81
CA GLY A 95 0.55 9.35 -15.31
C GLY A 95 -0.93 9.29 -15.70
N LYS A 96 -1.35 8.16 -16.26
CA LYS A 96 -2.77 7.92 -16.55
C LYS A 96 -3.57 7.86 -15.23
N PRO A 97 -4.87 8.21 -15.23
CA PRO A 97 -5.71 8.05 -14.04
C PRO A 97 -5.62 6.62 -13.49
N GLY A 98 -5.19 6.49 -12.23
CA GLY A 98 -5.02 5.19 -11.56
C GLY A 98 -3.66 4.51 -11.78
N GLU A 99 -2.76 5.10 -12.56
CA GLU A 99 -1.39 4.59 -12.73
C GLU A 99 -0.61 4.75 -11.42
N LEU A 100 -0.12 3.62 -10.89
CA LEU A 100 0.65 3.58 -9.67
C LEU A 100 2.10 4.01 -9.92
N ASP A 101 2.68 4.70 -8.96
CA ASP A 101 4.06 5.18 -9.00
C ASP A 101 5.04 4.05 -8.66
N TRP A 102 5.19 3.10 -9.58
CA TRP A 102 6.15 2.02 -9.41
C TRP A 102 7.58 2.53 -9.59
N GLN A 103 8.38 2.33 -8.56
CA GLN A 103 9.80 2.65 -8.54
C GLN A 103 10.61 1.40 -8.86
N ALA A 104 11.49 1.50 -9.85
CA ALA A 104 12.43 0.43 -10.17
C ALA A 104 13.43 0.24 -9.01
N PHE A 105 13.88 -1.00 -8.82
CA PHE A 105 14.91 -1.25 -7.81
C PHE A 105 16.20 -0.53 -8.20
N ASN A 106 16.60 0.44 -7.39
CA ASN A 106 17.87 1.12 -7.54
C ASN A 106 18.76 0.78 -6.33
N PRO A 107 19.84 0.00 -6.50
CA PRO A 107 20.75 -0.36 -5.41
C PRO A 107 21.52 0.85 -4.83
N ASN A 108 21.58 1.97 -5.57
CA ASN A 108 22.29 3.18 -5.19
C ASN A 108 21.35 4.33 -4.78
N ALA A 109 20.04 4.10 -4.73
CA ALA A 109 19.13 5.13 -4.26
C ALA A 109 19.30 5.31 -2.75
N THR A 110 19.93 6.42 -2.36
CA THR A 110 19.86 6.94 -1.00
C THR A 110 18.39 7.20 -0.69
N GLN A 111 17.83 6.43 0.24
CA GLN A 111 16.44 6.55 0.66
C GLN A 111 16.32 7.83 1.50
N GLU A 112 16.11 8.96 0.83
CA GLU A 112 15.77 10.25 1.43
C GLU A 112 14.40 10.22 2.13
#